data_AF-A0A0K0D473-F1
#
_entry.id   AF-A0A0K0D473-F1
#
_cell.length_a   1.000
_cell.length_b   1.000
_cell.length_c   1.000
_cell.angle_alpha   90.00
_cell.angle_beta   90.00
_cell.angle_gamma   90.00
#
_symmetry.space_group_name_H-M   'P 1'
#
loop_
_entity.id
_entity.type
_entity.pdbx_description
1 polymer ?
#
loop_
_entity_poly.entity_id
_entity_poly.type
_entity_poly.pdbx_seq_one_letter_code
_entity_poly.pdbx_strand_id
1 'polypeptide(L)'
;MNSCLRPRGKSLALYDVLNEVLSKCDCQIKEDPTEDYELLVEGLKNRAEFASDPQARRSDRISITTKELLEKRRKLKLDLTATHLIWLVINASCRRVSQEDLQRYKQKKLLEAAEKRSSLKKCRRNLCDCNIPLSAQMNEGGIIF
;
A
#
# COMPACT_ATOMS: atom_id res chain seq x y z
N MET A 1 8.01 -5.79 31.77
CA MET A 1 8.85 -5.47 30.59
C MET A 1 8.27 -6.24 29.42
N ASN A 2 7.49 -5.59 28.56
CA ASN A 2 6.70 -6.25 27.53
C ASN A 2 7.47 -6.31 26.21
N SER A 3 7.91 -7.51 25.84
CA SER A 3 8.48 -7.83 24.54
C SER A 3 7.38 -7.85 23.47
N CYS A 4 7.27 -6.79 22.66
CA CYS A 4 6.48 -6.80 21.43
C CYS A 4 7.27 -7.48 20.30
N LEU A 5 7.26 -8.82 20.28
CA LEU A 5 7.55 -9.59 19.07
C LEU A 5 6.20 -9.88 18.37
N ARG A 6 5.82 -9.05 17.38
CA ARG A 6 4.77 -9.45 16.43
C ARG A 6 5.39 -10.36 15.37
N PRO A 7 4.90 -11.60 15.17
CA PRO A 7 5.34 -12.40 14.05
C PRO A 7 4.73 -11.86 12.75
N ARG A 8 5.60 -11.63 11.77
CA ARG A 8 5.38 -11.61 10.31
C ARG A 8 3.91 -11.73 9.83
N GLY A 9 3.22 -10.60 9.69
CA GLY A 9 1.87 -10.52 9.08
C GLY A 9 1.78 -10.81 7.57
N LYS A 10 2.86 -11.24 6.92
CA LYS A 10 2.88 -11.58 5.49
C LYS A 10 2.38 -13.00 5.21
N SER A 11 2.65 -13.94 6.12
CA SER A 11 2.27 -15.35 5.94
C SER A 11 0.76 -15.55 6.12
N LEU A 12 0.17 -14.93 7.15
CA LEU A 12 -1.27 -15.05 7.42
C LEU A 12 -2.12 -14.50 6.27
N ALA A 13 -1.76 -13.33 5.73
CA ALA A 13 -2.45 -12.73 4.60
C ALA A 13 -2.32 -13.55 3.30
N LEU A 14 -1.20 -14.25 3.09
CA LEU A 14 -1.04 -15.17 1.96
C LEU A 14 -1.96 -16.39 2.10
N TYR A 15 -2.05 -16.97 3.30
CA TYR A 15 -2.94 -18.08 3.57
C TYR A 15 -4.42 -17.70 3.40
N ASP A 16 -4.83 -16.52 3.87
CA ASP A 16 -6.20 -16.03 3.70
C ASP A 16 -6.56 -15.84 2.21
N VAL A 17 -5.62 -15.31 1.41
CA VAL A 17 -5.80 -15.12 -0.04
C VAL A 17 -5.88 -16.46 -0.76
N LEU A 18 -5.00 -17.41 -0.42
CA LEU A 18 -5.03 -18.75 -0.99
C LEU A 18 -6.33 -19.48 -0.64
N ASN A 19 -6.77 -19.42 0.61
CA ASN A 19 -8.02 -20.04 1.04
C ASN A 19 -9.24 -19.45 0.33
N GLU A 20 -9.27 -18.15 0.06
CA GLU A 20 -10.38 -17.56 -0.69
C GLU A 20 -10.35 -17.94 -2.17
N VAL A 21 -9.17 -18.03 -2.80
CA VAL A 21 -9.05 -18.51 -4.19
C VAL A 21 -9.48 -19.98 -4.27
N LEU A 22 -8.99 -20.82 -3.35
CA LEU A 22 -9.36 -22.23 -3.26
C LEU A 22 -10.84 -22.45 -2.90
N SER A 23 -11.49 -21.51 -2.21
CA SER A 23 -12.93 -21.58 -1.94
C SER A 23 -13.81 -21.25 -3.16
N LYS A 24 -13.23 -20.62 -4.18
CA LYS A 24 -13.90 -20.22 -5.43
C LYS A 24 -13.57 -21.15 -6.59
N CYS A 25 -12.40 -21.79 -6.54
CA CYS A 25 -12.12 -22.95 -7.36
C CYS A 25 -12.95 -24.10 -6.77
N ASP A 26 -14.07 -24.46 -7.41
CA ASP A 26 -14.75 -25.72 -7.13
C ASP A 26 -13.80 -26.85 -7.54
N CYS A 27 -12.83 -27.17 -6.68
CA CYS A 27 -11.91 -28.31 -6.84
C CYS A 27 -12.67 -29.62 -6.58
N GLN A 28 -13.83 -29.81 -7.21
CA GLN A 28 -14.24 -31.16 -7.53
C GLN A 28 -13.18 -31.65 -8.49
N ILE A 29 -12.49 -32.73 -8.13
CA ILE A 29 -11.45 -33.35 -8.96
C ILE A 29 -12.03 -33.49 -10.37
N LYS A 30 -11.65 -32.59 -11.28
CA LYS A 30 -12.11 -32.68 -12.66
C LYS A 30 -11.38 -33.84 -13.33
N GLU A 31 -12.01 -34.43 -14.33
CA GLU A 31 -11.39 -35.50 -15.12
C GLU A 31 -10.10 -35.03 -15.81
N ASP A 32 -9.99 -33.73 -16.13
CA ASP A 32 -8.78 -33.13 -16.68
C ASP A 32 -8.08 -32.21 -15.65
N PRO A 33 -6.91 -32.60 -15.11
CA PRO A 33 -6.14 -31.80 -14.17
C PRO A 33 -5.58 -30.50 -14.77
N THR A 34 -5.59 -30.36 -16.10
CA THR A 34 -5.16 -29.15 -16.81
C THR A 34 -6.15 -28.01 -16.59
N GLU A 35 -7.46 -28.29 -16.67
CA GLU A 35 -8.51 -27.28 -16.48
C GLU A 35 -8.51 -26.72 -15.05
N ASP A 36 -8.30 -27.57 -14.04
CA ASP A 36 -8.25 -27.16 -12.64
C ASP A 36 -7.06 -26.23 -12.36
N TYR A 37 -5.93 -26.48 -13.03
CA TYR A 37 -4.75 -25.63 -12.93
C TYR A 37 -4.95 -24.28 -13.63
N GLU A 38 -5.58 -24.26 -14.81
CA GLU A 38 -5.88 -23.03 -15.54
C GLU A 38 -6.80 -22.10 -14.73
N LEU A 39 -7.84 -22.64 -14.11
CA LEU A 39 -8.76 -21.89 -13.23
C LEU A 39 -8.05 -21.32 -12.00
N LEU A 40 -7.15 -22.09 -11.37
CA LEU A 40 -6.35 -21.60 -10.26
C LEU A 40 -5.42 -20.46 -10.69
N VAL A 41 -4.73 -20.62 -11.82
CA VAL A 41 -3.84 -19.60 -12.38
C VAL A 41 -4.61 -18.33 -12.74
N GLU A 42 -5.78 -18.45 -13.34
CA GLU A 42 -6.65 -17.32 -13.66
C GLU A 42 -7.13 -16.60 -12.40
N GLY A 43 -7.58 -17.34 -11.37
CA GLY A 43 -7.96 -16.78 -10.08
C GLY A 43 -6.82 -16.01 -9.39
N LEU A 44 -5.59 -16.55 -9.46
CA LEU A 44 -4.39 -15.89 -8.93
C LEU A 44 -4.01 -14.63 -9.74
N LYS A 45 -4.10 -14.69 -11.08
CA LYS A 45 -3.85 -13.53 -11.95
C LYS A 45 -4.84 -12.40 -11.67
N ASN A 46 -6.14 -12.72 -11.62
CA ASN A 46 -7.18 -11.75 -11.29
C ASN A 46 -6.93 -11.11 -9.93
N ARG A 47 -6.57 -11.92 -8.91
CA ARG A 47 -6.23 -11.40 -7.58
C ARG A 47 -5.01 -10.47 -7.59
N ALA A 48 -3.98 -10.84 -8.35
CA ALA A 48 -2.77 -10.03 -8.50
C ALA A 48 -3.08 -8.69 -9.19
N GLU A 49 -3.98 -8.70 -10.18
CA GLU A 49 -4.47 -7.50 -10.85
C GLU A 49 -5.31 -6.60 -9.91
N PHE A 50 -6.23 -7.19 -9.13
CA PHE A 50 -6.97 -6.46 -8.10
C PHE A 50 -6.07 -5.89 -6.99
N ALA A 51 -4.98 -6.58 -6.65
CA ALA A 51 -4.01 -6.13 -5.66
C ALA A 51 -3.04 -5.07 -6.22
N SER A 52 -2.78 -5.10 -7.53
CA SER A 52 -1.92 -4.14 -8.22
C SER A 52 -2.63 -2.84 -8.52
N ASP A 53 -3.96 -2.84 -8.65
CA ASP A 53 -4.75 -1.63 -8.74
C ASP A 53 -4.63 -0.84 -7.43
N PRO A 54 -4.00 0.35 -7.43
CA PRO A 54 -3.87 1.16 -6.23
C PRO A 54 -5.25 1.71 -5.87
N GLN A 55 -6.04 0.91 -5.14
CA GLN A 55 -7.38 1.18 -4.61
C GLN A 55 -7.69 2.67 -4.70
N ALA A 56 -8.53 3.10 -5.65
CA ALA A 56 -8.73 4.50 -6.04
C ALA A 56 -8.81 5.51 -4.87
N ARG A 57 -9.31 5.09 -3.70
CA ARG A 57 -9.29 5.83 -2.42
C ARG A 57 -7.90 6.28 -1.92
N ARG A 58 -6.81 5.72 -2.47
CA ARG A 58 -5.41 6.02 -2.13
C ARG A 58 -4.77 6.98 -3.14
N SER A 59 -5.26 7.05 -4.37
CA SER A 59 -4.69 7.91 -5.41
C SER A 59 -4.96 9.39 -5.12
N ASP A 60 -6.10 9.71 -4.51
CA ASP A 60 -6.50 11.07 -4.08
C ASP A 60 -5.59 11.67 -2.99
N ARG A 61 -4.81 10.82 -2.30
CA ARG A 61 -4.03 11.21 -1.11
C ARG A 61 -2.68 11.78 -1.46
N ILE A 62 -2.18 11.47 -2.65
CA ILE A 62 -0.82 11.74 -3.07
C ILE A 62 -0.92 12.58 -4.34
N SER A 63 -0.39 13.79 -4.27
CA SER A 63 -0.35 14.70 -5.42
C SER A 63 0.50 14.12 -6.56
N ILE A 64 0.26 14.62 -7.76
CA ILE A 64 1.06 14.26 -8.95
C ILE A 64 2.55 14.55 -8.69
N THR A 65 2.85 15.68 -8.06
CA THR A 65 4.21 16.07 -7.67
C THR A 65 4.89 15.03 -6.77
N THR A 66 4.19 14.49 -5.77
CA THR A 66 4.74 13.43 -4.92
C THR A 66 4.97 12.14 -5.70
N LYS A 67 4.07 11.78 -6.64
CA LYS A 67 4.26 10.61 -7.50
C LYS A 67 5.52 10.75 -8.36
N GLU A 68 5.71 11.89 -9.00
CA GLU A 68 6.91 12.17 -9.80
C GLU A 68 8.19 12.07 -8.98
N LEU A 69 8.17 12.57 -7.75
CA LEU A 69 9.33 12.54 -6.87
C LEU A 69 9.64 11.11 -6.37
N LEU A 70 8.60 10.31 -6.11
CA LEU A 70 8.77 8.88 -5.81
C LEU A 70 9.32 8.10 -7.01
N GLU A 71 8.92 8.44 -8.23
CA GLU A 71 9.51 7.89 -9.44
C GLU A 71 10.98 8.27 -9.61
N LYS A 72 11.34 9.54 -9.34
CA LYS A 72 12.75 9.97 -9.30
C LYS A 72 13.56 9.14 -8.29
N ARG A 73 13.00 8.89 -7.10
CA ARG A 73 13.62 8.01 -6.09
C ARG A 73 13.80 6.58 -6.59
N ARG A 74 12.81 6.01 -7.28
CA ARG A 74 12.90 4.65 -7.86
C ARG A 74 14.01 4.57 -8.91
N LYS A 75 14.08 5.54 -9.82
CA LYS A 75 15.14 5.61 -10.83
C LYS A 75 16.52 5.75 -10.20
N LEU A 76 16.65 6.61 -9.18
CA LEU A 76 17.91 6.80 -8.46
C LEU A 76 18.36 5.53 -7.72
N LYS A 77 17.43 4.70 -7.25
CA LYS A 77 17.77 3.42 -6.59
C LYS A 77 18.47 2.43 -7.54
N LEU A 78 18.21 2.56 -8.84
CA LEU A 78 18.78 1.71 -9.88
C LEU A 78 20.06 2.32 -10.49
N ASP A 79 20.37 3.58 -10.17
CA ASP A 79 21.54 4.28 -10.70
C ASP A 79 22.78 3.98 -9.83
N LEU A 80 23.73 3.24 -10.42
CA LEU A 80 25.00 2.89 -9.77
C LEU A 80 25.96 4.08 -9.62
N THR A 81 25.69 5.18 -10.31
CA THR A 81 26.47 6.43 -10.28
C THR A 81 25.96 7.40 -9.21
N ALA A 82 24.80 7.12 -8.62
CA ALA A 82 24.16 7.98 -7.66
C ALA A 82 25.00 8.12 -6.37
N THR A 83 25.42 9.35 -6.06
CA THR A 83 26.09 9.62 -4.79
C THR A 83 25.12 9.46 -3.62
N HIS A 84 25.63 8.98 -2.48
CA HIS A 84 24.87 8.88 -1.23
C HIS A 84 24.18 10.20 -0.83
N LEU A 85 24.81 11.35 -1.08
CA LEU A 85 24.21 12.66 -0.82
C LEU A 85 22.93 12.90 -1.64
N ILE A 86 22.93 12.55 -2.93
CA ILE A 86 21.77 12.69 -3.82
C ILE A 86 20.63 11.80 -3.32
N TRP A 87 20.96 10.58 -2.88
CA TRP A 87 20.00 9.66 -2.27
C TRP A 87 19.33 10.23 -1.01
N LEU A 88 20.12 10.84 -0.11
CA LEU A 88 19.60 11.49 1.09
C LEU A 88 18.69 12.67 0.77
N VAL A 89 19.11 13.55 -0.15
CA VAL A 89 18.33 14.74 -0.55
C VAL A 89 16.99 14.35 -1.16
N ILE A 90 16.98 13.35 -2.06
CA ILE A 90 15.74 12.86 -2.66
C ILE A 90 14.84 12.20 -1.62
N ASN A 91 15.39 11.37 -0.72
CA ASN A 91 14.58 10.75 0.34
C ASN A 91 13.98 11.77 1.30
N ALA A 92 14.75 12.77 1.74
CA ALA A 92 14.26 13.84 2.59
C ALA A 92 13.12 14.61 1.90
N SER A 93 13.30 14.91 0.61
CA SER A 93 12.28 15.55 -0.22
C SER A 93 11.02 14.69 -0.32
N CYS A 94 11.15 13.38 -0.57
CA CYS A 94 10.01 12.45 -0.65
C CYS A 94 9.23 12.43 0.66
N ARG A 95 9.94 12.35 1.80
CA ARG A 95 9.30 12.32 3.11
C ARG A 95 8.52 13.60 3.38
N ARG A 96 9.12 14.76 3.09
CA ARG A 96 8.49 16.07 3.30
C ARG A 96 7.21 16.23 2.47
N VAL A 97 7.30 16.08 1.15
CA VAL A 97 6.14 16.30 0.26
C VAL A 97 5.04 15.28 0.55
N SER A 98 5.38 14.02 0.82
CA SER A 98 4.38 13.00 1.22
C SER A 98 3.67 13.36 2.52
N GLN A 99 4.38 13.94 3.49
CA GLN A 99 3.80 14.36 4.76
C GLN A 99 2.87 15.57 4.58
N GLU A 100 3.24 16.52 3.73
CA GLU A 100 2.39 17.67 3.39
C GLU A 100 1.09 17.23 2.71
N ASP A 101 1.18 16.34 1.72
CA ASP A 101 0.01 15.76 1.04
C ASP A 101 -0.92 15.04 2.03
N LEU A 102 -0.35 14.28 2.97
CA LEU A 102 -1.12 13.62 4.02
C LEU A 102 -1.85 14.62 4.92
N GLN A 103 -1.19 15.72 5.30
CA GLN A 103 -1.83 16.76 6.12
C GLN A 103 -2.96 17.44 5.36
N ARG A 104 -2.74 17.80 4.08
CA ARG A 104 -3.78 18.37 3.21
C ARG A 104 -4.97 17.43 3.07
N TYR A 105 -4.72 16.14 2.85
CA TYR A 105 -5.77 15.13 2.78
C TYR A 105 -6.58 15.03 4.09
N LYS A 106 -5.90 15.01 5.24
CA LYS A 106 -6.55 14.98 6.56
C LYS A 106 -7.44 16.21 6.76
N GLN A 107 -6.93 17.40 6.47
CA GLN A 107 -7.69 18.64 6.57
C GLN A 107 -8.91 18.62 5.65
N LYS A 108 -8.74 18.25 4.38
CA LYS A 108 -9.84 18.12 3.41
C LYS A 108 -10.93 17.17 3.92
N LYS A 109 -10.57 15.99 4.42
CA LYS A 109 -11.54 15.00 4.91
C LYS A 109 -12.25 15.43 6.19
N LEU A 110 -11.59 16.18 7.06
CA LEU A 110 -12.22 16.75 8.25
C LEU A 110 -13.21 17.85 7.88
N LEU A 111 -12.85 18.70 6.91
CA LEU A 111 -13.72 19.77 6.40
C LEU A 111 -14.98 19.17 5.72
N GLU A 112 -14.80 18.22 4.80
CA GLU A 112 -15.91 17.48 4.18
C GLU A 112 -16.83 16.82 5.21
N ALA A 113 -16.27 16.27 6.30
CA ALA A 113 -17.05 15.63 7.35
C ALA A 113 -17.85 16.65 8.17
N ALA A 114 -17.28 17.83 8.43
CA ALA A 114 -17.95 18.93 9.11
C ALA A 114 -19.10 19.51 8.27
N GLU A 115 -18.85 19.75 6.97
CA GLU A 115 -19.88 20.19 6.01
C GLU A 115 -21.05 19.22 5.94
N LYS A 116 -20.75 17.92 5.89
CA LYS A 116 -21.76 16.84 5.88
C LYS A 116 -22.41 16.61 7.24
N ARG A 117 -22.08 17.41 8.29
CA ARG A 117 -22.52 17.24 9.68
C ARG A 117 -22.39 15.80 10.19
N SER A 118 -21.34 15.13 9.72
CA SER A 118 -21.05 13.74 10.03
C SER A 118 -20.13 13.61 11.24
N SER A 119 -20.03 12.40 11.81
CA SER A 119 -19.21 12.16 13.01
C SER A 119 -17.72 12.39 12.75
N LEU A 120 -17.16 13.47 13.31
CA LEU A 120 -15.73 13.74 13.29
C LEU A 120 -14.91 12.64 13.97
N LYS A 121 -15.44 12.01 15.02
CA LYS A 121 -14.78 10.87 15.70
C LYS A 121 -14.62 9.68 14.76
N LYS A 122 -15.62 9.39 13.92
CA LYS A 122 -15.53 8.31 12.91
C LYS A 122 -14.55 8.69 11.79
N CYS A 123 -14.61 9.94 11.31
CA CYS A 123 -13.68 10.44 10.31
C CYS A 123 -12.21 10.34 10.77
N ARG A 124 -11.89 10.78 11.99
CA ARG A 124 -10.53 10.67 12.56
C ARG A 124 -10.04 9.23 12.67
N ARG A 125 -10.90 8.29 13.09
CA ARG A 125 -10.55 6.85 13.14
C ARG A 125 -10.16 6.33 11.77
N ASN A 126 -11.00 6.58 10.76
CA ASN A 126 -10.72 6.16 9.38
C ASN A 126 -9.41 6.77 8.86
N LEU A 127 -9.12 8.03 9.20
CA LEU A 127 -7.85 8.69 8.84
C LEU A 127 -6.63 8.04 9.53
N CYS A 128 -6.77 7.51 10.75
CA CYS A 128 -5.71 6.81 11.45
C CYS A 128 -5.34 5.48 10.76
N ASP A 129 -6.33 4.66 10.42
CA ASP A 129 -6.13 3.37 9.72
C ASP A 129 -5.44 3.57 8.36
N CYS A 130 -5.65 4.74 7.77
CA CYS A 130 -5.10 5.16 6.49
C CYS A 130 -3.65 5.65 6.52
N ASN A 131 -3.04 5.84 7.70
CA ASN A 131 -1.63 6.25 7.82
C ASN A 131 -0.65 5.07 7.61
N ILE A 132 -1.09 3.84 7.86
CA ILE A 132 -0.24 2.63 7.80
C ILE A 132 0.37 2.44 6.39
N PRO A 133 -0.38 2.53 5.28
CA PRO A 133 0.18 2.34 3.93
C PRO A 133 1.18 3.44 3.51
N LEU A 134 0.97 4.68 3.95
CA LEU A 134 1.87 5.80 3.62
C LEU A 134 3.20 5.67 4.37
N SER A 135 3.14 5.26 5.64
CA SER A 135 4.34 4.97 6.43
C SER A 135 5.16 3.82 5.84
N ALA A 136 4.51 2.79 5.27
CA ALA A 136 5.20 1.71 4.58
C ALA A 136 6.00 2.22 3.36
N GLN A 137 5.42 3.11 2.55
CA GLN A 137 6.11 3.73 1.41
C GLN A 137 7.32 4.60 1.82
N MET A 138 7.27 5.19 3.02
CA MET A 138 8.38 5.95 3.60
C MET A 138 9.47 5.03 4.19
N ASN A 139 9.11 3.84 4.65
CA ASN A 139 9.99 2.89 5.34
C ASN A 139 10.68 1.87 4.42
N GLU A 140 10.22 1.69 3.18
CA GLU A 140 10.92 0.88 2.16
C GLU A 140 12.31 1.44 1.76
N GLY A 141 12.64 2.66 2.22
CA GLY A 141 13.93 3.31 1.99
C GLY A 141 15.02 2.98 3.01
N GLY A 142 14.76 2.08 3.98
CA GLY A 142 15.75 1.48 4.88
C GLY A 142 16.93 2.37 5.27
N ILE A 143 16.72 3.36 6.14
CA ILE A 143 17.76 3.89 7.04
C ILE A 143 17.06 4.29 8.34
N ILE A 144 17.30 3.52 9.39
CA ILE A 144 17.16 3.92 10.79
C ILE A 144 18.50 4.55 11.14
N PHE A 145 18.54 5.88 11.29
CA PHE A 145 19.33 6.64 12.25
C PHE A 145 18.72 8.03 12.33
#